data_AF-A0A364Y237-F1
#
_entry.id   AF-A0A364Y237-F1
#
_cell.length_a   1.000
_cell.length_b   1.000
_cell.length_c   1.000
_cell.angle_alpha   90.00
_cell.angle_beta   90.00
_cell.angle_gamma   90.00
#
_symmetry.space_group_name_H-M   'P 1'
#
loop_
_entity.id
_entity.type
_entity.pdbx_description
1 polymer ?
#
loop_
_entity_poly.entity_id
_entity_poly.type
_entity_poly.pdbx_seq_one_letter_code
_entity_poly.pdbx_strand_id
1 'polypeptide(L)'
;MSKQKHLKIVAIPGSLRSTSSSYKLLEIFSTLLPGDVDFQIYNRVGYLPHFDDNDNDYKEVDDFRVLLRGADAIVICTPEYAFGVPGSLKNALDWTVSSGEFVQKPVALITASSQGEHCHAAMKLILTAINARLSDDAMLLVPFIRSKFDRDGQLKELSLKDDLQKVIDALLRITHD
;
A
#
# COMPACT_ATOMS: atom_id res chain seq x y z
N MET A 1 5.60 1.03 -33.36
CA MET A 1 5.11 1.82 -32.21
C MET A 1 4.52 0.82 -31.22
N SER A 2 5.26 0.48 -30.16
CA SER A 2 4.74 -0.39 -29.09
C SER A 2 3.54 0.31 -28.44
N LYS A 3 2.43 -0.40 -28.25
CA LYS A 3 1.35 0.09 -27.38
C LYS A 3 1.97 0.37 -26.02
N GLN A 4 1.89 1.61 -25.52
CA GLN A 4 2.19 1.91 -24.13
C GLN A 4 1.33 0.99 -23.26
N LYS A 5 1.98 0.22 -22.38
CA LYS A 5 1.30 -0.72 -21.49
C LYS A 5 0.63 0.10 -20.40
N HIS A 6 -0.69 0.13 -20.38
CA HIS A 6 -1.47 0.78 -19.32
C HIS A 6 -1.29 -0.03 -18.03
N LEU A 7 -0.59 0.55 -17.05
CA LEU A 7 -0.29 -0.12 -15.77
C LEU A 7 -1.44 0.09 -14.79
N LYS A 8 -1.81 -0.95 -14.06
CA LYS A 8 -2.80 -0.88 -12.98
C LYS A 8 -2.12 -0.99 -11.62
N ILE A 9 -2.30 0.01 -10.77
CA ILE A 9 -1.78 0.03 -9.41
C ILE A 9 -2.94 0.10 -8.42
N VAL A 10 -2.96 -0.86 -7.49
CA VAL A 10 -3.91 -0.85 -6.37
C VAL A 10 -3.23 -0.33 -5.11
N ALA A 11 -3.84 0.64 -4.47
CA ALA A 11 -3.34 1.27 -3.27
C ALA A 11 -4.16 0.88 -2.03
N ILE A 12 -3.50 0.45 -0.96
CA ILE A 12 -4.15 -0.03 0.27
C ILE A 12 -3.76 0.87 1.44
N PRO A 13 -4.68 1.71 1.96
CA PRO A 13 -4.48 2.45 3.20
C PRO A 13 -4.65 1.53 4.41
N GLY A 14 -3.64 1.50 5.28
CA GLY A 14 -3.64 0.70 6.53
C GLY A 14 -4.44 1.32 7.68
N SER A 15 -5.12 2.45 7.49
CA SER A 15 -5.97 3.09 8.51
C SER A 15 -7.37 3.33 7.98
N LEU A 16 -8.37 2.93 8.77
CA LEU A 16 -9.80 3.10 8.49
C LEU A 16 -10.35 4.49 8.90
N ARG A 17 -9.51 5.33 9.50
CA ARG A 17 -9.94 6.64 10.01
C ARG A 17 -10.24 7.57 8.83
N SER A 18 -11.34 8.32 8.91
CA SER A 18 -11.70 9.34 7.91
C SER A 18 -10.63 10.43 7.72
N THR A 19 -9.79 10.66 8.73
CA THR A 19 -8.67 11.62 8.72
C THR A 19 -7.30 10.95 8.59
N SER A 20 -7.25 9.77 7.95
CA SER A 20 -6.02 8.99 7.76
C SER A 20 -4.96 9.74 6.96
N SER A 21 -3.79 9.96 7.58
CA SER A 21 -2.62 10.47 6.85
C SER A 21 -2.14 9.50 5.77
N SER A 22 -2.33 8.19 5.97
CA SER A 22 -1.99 7.19 4.96
C SER A 22 -2.84 7.32 3.71
N TYR A 23 -4.14 7.56 3.87
CA TYR A 23 -5.03 7.79 2.73
C TYR A 23 -4.63 9.07 1.98
N LYS A 24 -4.42 10.18 2.69
CA LYS A 24 -3.97 11.45 2.09
C LYS A 24 -2.64 11.33 1.36
N LEU A 25 -1.69 10.55 1.89
CA LEU A 25 -0.43 10.29 1.20
C LEU A 25 -0.63 9.51 -0.09
N LEU A 26 -1.55 8.54 -0.12
CA LEU A 26 -1.88 7.80 -1.35
C LEU A 26 -2.58 8.69 -2.38
N GLU A 27 -3.40 9.66 -1.94
CA GLU A 27 -3.95 10.68 -2.85
C GLU A 27 -2.83 11.51 -3.47
N ILE A 28 -1.87 11.99 -2.67
CA ILE A 28 -0.72 12.74 -3.19
C ILE A 28 0.13 11.87 -4.11
N PHE A 29 0.40 10.63 -3.72
CA PHE A 29 1.12 9.65 -4.54
C PHE A 29 0.48 9.50 -5.92
N SER A 30 -0.86 9.44 -5.98
CA SER A 30 -1.58 9.34 -7.25
C SER A 30 -1.35 10.54 -8.17
N THR A 31 -1.20 11.75 -7.62
CA THR A 31 -0.96 12.98 -8.41
C THR A 31 0.45 13.05 -9.01
N LEU A 32 1.38 12.23 -8.51
CA LEU A 32 2.77 12.17 -8.97
C LEU A 32 2.99 11.06 -10.01
N LEU A 33 1.98 10.22 -10.26
CA LEU A 33 2.08 9.12 -11.22
C LEU A 33 2.04 9.63 -12.67
N PRO A 34 2.72 8.93 -13.59
CA PRO A 34 2.56 9.17 -15.02
C PRO A 34 1.10 9.01 -15.47
N GLY A 35 0.70 9.76 -16.49
CA GLY A 35 -0.69 9.80 -16.98
C GLY A 35 -1.21 8.50 -17.62
N ASP A 36 -0.34 7.51 -17.85
CA ASP A 36 -0.69 6.18 -18.39
C ASP A 36 -0.84 5.10 -17.30
N VAL A 37 -0.81 5.47 -16.02
CA VAL A 37 -1.06 4.60 -14.87
C VAL A 37 -2.51 4.74 -14.37
N ASP A 38 -3.25 3.65 -14.35
CA ASP A 38 -4.53 3.52 -13.65
C ASP A 38 -4.27 3.24 -12.17
N PHE A 39 -4.70 4.16 -11.30
CA PHE A 39 -4.44 4.10 -9.87
C PHE A 39 -5.75 4.05 -9.08
N GLN A 40 -5.96 2.96 -8.35
CA GLN A 40 -7.17 2.75 -7.56
C GLN A 40 -6.84 2.59 -6.08
N ILE A 41 -7.40 3.46 -5.22
CA ILE A 41 -7.32 3.30 -3.76
C ILE A 41 -8.43 2.37 -3.27
N TYR A 42 -8.05 1.20 -2.73
CA TYR A 42 -8.94 0.26 -2.06
C TYR A 42 -9.07 0.57 -0.57
N ASN A 43 -9.98 1.46 -0.21
CA ASN A 43 -10.23 1.90 1.18
C ASN A 43 -11.24 1.02 1.94
N ARG A 44 -11.46 -0.22 1.48
CA ARG A 44 -12.50 -1.13 2.01
C ARG A 44 -11.97 -2.30 2.82
N VAL A 45 -10.68 -2.30 3.20
CA VAL A 45 -10.07 -3.37 4.02
C VAL A 45 -10.79 -3.60 5.37
N GLY A 46 -11.49 -2.60 5.90
CA GLY A 46 -12.27 -2.72 7.14
C GLY A 46 -13.60 -3.47 6.99
N TYR A 47 -14.03 -3.76 5.75
CA TYR A 47 -15.23 -4.55 5.47
C TYR A 47 -14.92 -6.04 5.26
N LEU A 48 -13.65 -6.42 5.21
CA LEU A 48 -13.27 -7.83 5.12
C LEU A 48 -13.63 -8.53 6.43
N PRO A 49 -14.23 -9.73 6.38
CA PRO A 49 -14.48 -10.54 7.58
C PRO A 49 -13.14 -10.87 8.27
N HIS A 50 -13.21 -11.26 9.54
CA HIS A 50 -12.04 -11.78 10.23
C HIS A 50 -11.49 -12.99 9.48
N PHE A 51 -10.19 -13.01 9.28
CA PHE A 51 -9.51 -14.13 8.66
C PHE A 51 -9.83 -15.41 9.42
N ASP A 52 -10.32 -16.38 8.68
CA ASP A 52 -10.51 -17.74 9.13
C ASP A 52 -10.05 -18.66 7.98
N ASP A 53 -9.33 -19.73 8.32
CA ASP A 53 -8.74 -20.66 7.34
C ASP A 53 -9.75 -21.74 6.89
N ASN A 54 -11.04 -21.43 6.95
CA ASN A 54 -12.08 -22.33 6.45
C ASN A 54 -12.45 -21.92 5.02
N ASP A 55 -13.07 -22.86 4.30
CA ASP A 55 -13.56 -22.65 2.94
C ASP A 55 -14.91 -21.90 2.96
N ASN A 56 -14.89 -20.67 3.49
CA ASN A 56 -16.03 -19.78 3.55
C ASN A 56 -16.09 -18.90 2.30
N ASP A 57 -17.27 -18.85 1.68
CA ASP A 57 -17.54 -18.02 0.51
C ASP A 57 -17.91 -16.60 0.95
N TYR A 58 -16.91 -15.72 1.01
CA TYR A 58 -17.07 -14.30 1.33
C TYR A 58 -16.87 -13.45 0.08
N LYS A 59 -17.97 -12.89 -0.43
CA LYS A 59 -17.95 -12.02 -1.61
C LYS A 59 -16.94 -10.86 -1.50
N GLU A 60 -16.81 -10.24 -0.33
CA GLU A 60 -15.88 -9.14 -0.09
C GLU A 60 -14.42 -9.57 -0.21
N VAL A 61 -14.10 -10.80 0.20
CA VAL A 61 -12.76 -11.39 0.06
C VAL A 61 -12.49 -11.69 -1.41
N ASP A 62 -13.46 -12.27 -2.11
CA ASP A 62 -13.33 -12.56 -3.54
C ASP A 62 -13.16 -11.31 -4.39
N ASP A 63 -13.96 -10.27 -4.14
CA ASP A 63 -13.83 -8.98 -4.83
C ASP A 63 -12.44 -8.35 -4.57
N PHE A 64 -11.93 -8.45 -3.34
CA PHE A 64 -10.60 -7.98 -2.99
C PHE A 64 -9.51 -8.76 -3.74
N ARG A 65 -9.60 -10.10 -3.76
CA ARG A 65 -8.66 -10.96 -4.48
C ARG A 65 -8.69 -10.71 -5.99
N VAL A 66 -9.88 -10.57 -6.59
CA VAL A 66 -10.03 -10.21 -8.02
C VAL A 66 -9.33 -8.89 -8.32
N LEU A 67 -9.53 -7.88 -7.47
CA LEU A 67 -8.89 -6.58 -7.60
C LEU A 67 -7.36 -6.70 -7.58
N LEU A 68 -6.79 -7.41 -6.60
CA LEU A 68 -5.33 -7.59 -6.48
C LEU A 68 -4.72 -8.39 -7.64
N ARG A 69 -5.44 -9.42 -8.13
CA ARG A 69 -5.02 -10.20 -9.31
C ARG A 69 -4.97 -9.35 -10.57
N GLY A 70 -5.91 -8.42 -10.72
CA GLY A 70 -5.97 -7.50 -11.86
C GLY A 70 -4.94 -6.36 -11.84
N ALA A 71 -4.25 -6.15 -10.73
CA ALA A 71 -3.22 -5.11 -10.59
C ALA A 71 -1.87 -5.57 -11.15
N ASP A 72 -1.10 -4.68 -11.75
CA ASP A 72 0.31 -4.92 -12.08
C ASP A 72 1.21 -4.70 -10.84
N ALA A 73 0.85 -3.77 -9.95
CA ALA A 73 1.59 -3.49 -8.72
C ALA A 73 0.66 -3.06 -7.57
N ILE A 74 1.17 -3.12 -6.35
CA ILE A 74 0.45 -2.69 -5.14
C ILE A 74 1.27 -1.62 -4.40
N VAL A 75 0.61 -0.60 -3.85
CA VAL A 75 1.22 0.29 -2.87
C VAL A 75 0.46 0.20 -1.55
N ILE A 76 1.17 -0.03 -0.45
CA ILE A 76 0.59 -0.04 0.89
C ILE A 76 1.08 1.20 1.63
N CYS A 77 0.17 2.01 2.14
CA CYS A 77 0.53 3.08 3.07
C CYS A 77 -0.13 2.83 4.43
N THR A 78 0.64 2.66 5.49
CA THR A 78 0.12 2.22 6.80
C THR A 78 0.65 3.08 7.94
N PRO A 79 -0.15 3.35 8.99
CA PRO A 79 0.39 3.80 10.27
C PRO A 79 0.98 2.63 11.05
N GLU A 80 1.51 2.94 12.24
CA GLU A 80 1.83 1.96 13.27
C GLU A 80 0.83 2.07 14.41
N TYR A 81 0.32 0.94 14.90
CA TYR A 81 -0.54 0.85 16.08
C TYR A 81 0.10 -0.08 17.12
N ALA A 82 0.35 0.46 18.32
CA ALA A 82 0.94 -0.28 19.44
C ALA A 82 2.21 -1.09 19.06
N PHE A 83 3.14 -0.45 18.33
CA PHE A 83 4.35 -1.08 17.78
C PHE A 83 4.09 -2.24 16.82
N GLY A 84 2.94 -2.24 16.13
CA GLY A 84 2.55 -3.30 15.23
C GLY A 84 1.81 -2.82 13.98
N VAL A 85 1.53 -3.79 13.11
CA VAL A 85 0.72 -3.63 11.91
C VAL A 85 -0.75 -3.43 12.33
N PRO A 86 -1.50 -2.50 11.71
CA PRO A 86 -2.92 -2.38 11.95
C PRO A 86 -3.66 -3.69 11.73
N GLY A 87 -4.51 -4.08 12.69
CA GLY A 87 -5.20 -5.38 12.66
C GLY A 87 -6.01 -5.62 11.38
N SER A 88 -6.72 -4.61 10.89
CA SER A 88 -7.48 -4.71 9.63
C SER A 88 -6.58 -4.90 8.40
N LEU A 89 -5.40 -4.28 8.37
CA LEU A 89 -4.43 -4.49 7.29
C LEU A 89 -3.84 -5.90 7.35
N LYS A 90 -3.44 -6.36 8.54
CA LYS A 90 -2.92 -7.72 8.72
C LYS A 90 -3.97 -8.77 8.33
N ASN A 91 -5.21 -8.57 8.75
CA ASN A 91 -6.35 -9.40 8.36
C ASN A 91 -6.52 -9.47 6.83
N ALA A 92 -6.44 -8.33 6.14
CA ALA A 92 -6.52 -8.29 4.69
C ALA A 92 -5.38 -9.08 4.02
N LEU A 93 -4.15 -8.99 4.55
CA LEU A 93 -3.02 -9.75 4.03
C LEU A 93 -3.19 -11.26 4.26
N ASP A 94 -3.69 -11.68 5.42
CA ASP A 94 -3.90 -13.08 5.75
C ASP A 94 -4.86 -13.77 4.76
N TRP A 95 -5.90 -13.07 4.32
CA TRP A 95 -6.81 -13.55 3.27
C TRP A 95 -6.14 -13.82 1.91
N THR A 96 -4.93 -13.31 1.67
CA THR A 96 -4.21 -13.45 0.38
C THR A 96 -3.11 -14.51 0.41
N VAL A 97 -2.83 -15.10 1.58
CA VAL A 97 -1.68 -16.00 1.75
C VAL A 97 -1.83 -17.28 0.92
N SER A 98 -2.97 -17.98 1.07
CA SER A 98 -3.22 -19.24 0.36
C SER A 98 -3.57 -19.03 -1.12
N SER A 99 -4.21 -17.91 -1.45
CA SER A 99 -4.66 -17.57 -2.81
C SER A 99 -3.58 -16.90 -3.66
N GLY A 100 -2.53 -16.36 -3.03
CA GLY A 100 -1.26 -16.01 -3.69
C GLY A 100 -1.26 -14.70 -4.46
N GLU A 101 -2.16 -13.76 -4.19
CA GLU A 101 -2.25 -12.49 -4.94
C GLU A 101 -0.99 -11.62 -4.87
N PHE A 102 -0.20 -11.78 -3.80
CA PHE A 102 1.06 -11.08 -3.60
C PHE A 102 2.28 -11.84 -4.15
N VAL A 103 2.14 -13.10 -4.56
CA VAL A 103 3.27 -13.90 -5.05
C VAL A 103 3.86 -13.25 -6.30
N GLN A 104 5.14 -12.90 -6.22
CA GLN A 104 5.89 -12.16 -7.23
C GLN A 104 5.29 -10.80 -7.63
N LYS A 105 4.33 -10.28 -6.86
CA LYS A 105 3.71 -8.97 -7.10
C LYS A 105 4.68 -7.86 -6.69
N PRO A 106 4.99 -6.87 -7.56
CA PRO A 106 5.68 -5.65 -7.15
C PRO A 106 4.89 -4.90 -6.08
N VAL A 107 5.56 -4.56 -4.96
CA VAL A 107 4.94 -3.83 -3.85
C VAL A 107 5.83 -2.67 -3.40
N ALA A 108 5.21 -1.49 -3.25
CA ALA A 108 5.78 -0.38 -2.50
C ALA A 108 5.17 -0.32 -1.09
N LEU A 109 5.99 0.00 -0.08
CA LEU A 109 5.57 0.10 1.31
C LEU A 109 5.92 1.47 1.87
N ILE A 110 4.92 2.21 2.29
CA ILE A 110 5.07 3.50 2.99
C ILE A 110 4.53 3.34 4.41
N THR A 111 5.37 3.56 5.43
CA THR A 111 4.91 3.60 6.81
C THR A 111 4.89 5.05 7.29
N ALA A 112 3.70 5.60 7.54
CA ALA A 112 3.52 7.00 7.89
C ALA A 112 2.83 7.14 9.24
N SER A 113 3.59 7.54 10.26
CA SER A 113 3.13 7.55 11.65
C SER A 113 3.90 8.59 12.48
N SER A 114 3.60 8.73 13.76
CA SER A 114 4.46 9.51 14.68
C SER A 114 5.82 8.82 14.85
N GLN A 115 5.77 7.51 15.07
CA GLN A 115 6.86 6.53 15.04
C GLN A 115 6.33 5.31 14.28
N GLY A 116 7.16 4.65 13.49
CA GLY A 116 6.70 3.63 12.53
C GLY A 116 7.68 2.50 12.26
N GLU A 117 8.80 2.48 12.94
CA GLU A 117 9.94 1.59 12.73
C GLU A 117 9.54 0.12 12.92
N HIS A 118 8.70 -0.18 13.92
CA HIS A 118 8.29 -1.54 14.24
C HIS A 118 7.31 -2.07 13.20
N CYS A 119 6.30 -1.27 12.84
CA CYS A 119 5.39 -1.62 11.77
C CYS A 119 6.12 -1.76 10.43
N HIS A 120 7.07 -0.87 10.11
CA HIS A 120 7.83 -0.93 8.87
C HIS A 120 8.66 -2.22 8.79
N ALA A 121 9.39 -2.56 9.86
CA ALA A 121 10.14 -3.81 9.94
C ALA A 121 9.23 -5.05 9.85
N ALA A 122 8.09 -5.05 10.57
CA ALA A 122 7.13 -6.14 10.54
C ALA A 122 6.49 -6.32 9.16
N MET A 123 6.13 -5.22 8.49
CA MET A 123 5.59 -5.26 7.12
C MET A 123 6.61 -5.79 6.12
N LYS A 124 7.88 -5.39 6.21
CA LYS A 124 8.95 -5.96 5.37
C LYS A 124 9.05 -7.47 5.54
N LEU A 125 8.98 -7.98 6.78
CA LEU A 125 8.98 -9.42 7.05
C LEU A 125 7.74 -10.12 6.46
N ILE A 126 6.54 -9.57 6.68
CA ILE A 126 5.29 -10.14 6.19
C ILE A 126 5.26 -10.19 4.67
N LEU A 127 5.58 -9.08 4.00
CA LEU A 127 5.59 -8.98 2.55
C LEU A 127 6.63 -9.93 1.92
N THR A 128 7.79 -10.10 2.57
CA THR A 128 8.77 -11.11 2.17
C THR A 128 8.22 -12.53 2.33
N ALA A 129 7.56 -12.83 3.44
CA ALA A 129 6.99 -14.15 3.71
C ALA A 129 5.90 -14.57 2.71
N ILE A 130 5.10 -13.62 2.22
CA ILE A 130 4.09 -13.84 1.16
C ILE A 130 4.67 -13.74 -0.26
N ASN A 131 6.01 -13.70 -0.38
CA ASN A 131 6.76 -13.70 -1.63
C ASN A 131 6.45 -12.51 -2.56
N ALA A 132 6.18 -11.33 -1.99
CA ALA A 132 6.07 -10.09 -2.75
C ALA A 132 7.46 -9.63 -3.26
N ARG A 133 7.48 -8.94 -4.41
CA ARG A 133 8.69 -8.31 -4.94
C ARG A 133 8.85 -6.92 -4.35
N LEU A 134 9.85 -6.77 -3.50
CA LEU A 134 10.20 -5.52 -2.83
C LEU A 134 11.56 -5.02 -3.31
N SER A 135 11.76 -3.71 -3.29
CA SER A 135 13.10 -3.10 -3.28
C SER A 135 13.19 -2.15 -2.09
N ASP A 136 14.41 -1.95 -1.57
CA ASP A 136 14.62 -0.99 -0.49
C ASP A 136 14.26 0.44 -0.93
N ASP A 137 14.44 0.79 -2.22
CA ASP A 137 14.05 2.09 -2.78
C ASP A 137 12.52 2.28 -2.89
N ALA A 138 11.75 1.19 -2.94
CA ALA A 138 10.28 1.23 -2.94
C ALA A 138 9.69 1.21 -1.51
N MET A 139 10.54 1.31 -0.48
CA MET A 139 10.13 1.37 0.92
C MET A 139 10.48 2.71 1.54
N LEU A 140 9.50 3.33 2.22
CA LEU A 140 9.65 4.65 2.83
C LEU A 140 9.08 4.67 4.24
N LEU A 141 9.89 5.09 5.21
CA LEU A 141 9.45 5.40 6.56
C LEU A 141 9.30 6.92 6.73
N VAL A 142 8.10 7.38 7.07
CA VAL A 142 7.76 8.79 7.25
C VAL A 142 7.38 9.05 8.71
N PRO A 143 8.33 9.50 9.55
CA PRO A 143 8.05 9.83 10.95
C PRO A 143 7.32 11.18 11.08
N PHE A 144 6.68 11.38 12.23
CA PHE A 144 5.92 12.60 12.57
C PHE A 144 4.92 13.04 11.48
N ILE A 145 4.28 12.11 10.76
CA ILE A 145 3.51 12.41 9.55
C ILE A 145 2.50 13.57 9.70
N ARG A 146 1.85 13.70 10.86
CA ARG A 146 0.87 14.78 11.10
C ARG A 146 1.47 16.18 10.99
N SER A 147 2.75 16.36 11.35
CA SER A 147 3.41 17.67 11.27
C SER A 147 3.78 18.07 9.84
N LYS A 148 3.72 17.13 8.89
CA LYS A 148 4.00 17.34 7.46
C LYS A 148 2.81 17.96 6.72
N PHE A 149 1.61 17.93 7.31
CA PHE A 149 0.41 18.55 6.76
C PHE A 149 0.11 19.88 7.46
N ASP A 150 -0.45 20.83 6.72
CA ASP A 150 -0.99 22.06 7.28
C ASP A 150 -2.43 21.88 7.81
N ARG A 151 -3.06 22.99 8.22
CA ARG A 151 -4.41 23.00 8.78
C ARG A 151 -5.49 22.66 7.75
N ASP A 152 -5.22 22.94 6.48
CA ASP A 152 -6.11 22.65 5.35
C ASP A 152 -5.90 21.22 4.81
N GLY A 153 -4.95 20.49 5.41
CA GLY A 153 -4.63 19.12 5.06
C GLY A 153 -3.75 18.98 3.83
N GLN A 154 -3.10 20.07 3.40
CA GLN A 154 -2.14 20.06 2.30
C GLN A 154 -0.75 19.71 2.81
N LEU A 155 0.04 19.05 1.96
CA LEU A 155 1.40 18.67 2.29
C LEU A 155 2.32 19.91 2.27
N LYS A 156 2.84 20.29 3.43
CA LYS A 156 3.79 21.41 3.60
C LYS A 156 5.22 21.00 3.25
N GLU A 157 5.58 19.76 3.54
CA GLU A 157 6.95 19.27 3.41
C GLU A 157 7.26 18.90 1.94
N LEU A 158 7.95 19.79 1.22
CA LEU A 158 8.26 19.58 -0.20
C LEU A 158 9.18 18.37 -0.44
N SER A 159 10.16 18.14 0.45
CA SER A 159 11.07 16.99 0.34
C SER A 159 10.35 15.64 0.39
N LEU A 160 9.19 15.56 1.05
CA LEU A 160 8.40 14.33 1.07
C LEU A 160 7.85 14.00 -0.33
N LYS A 161 7.57 15.00 -1.18
CA LYS A 161 7.17 14.73 -2.57
C LYS A 161 8.31 14.09 -3.36
N ASP A 162 9.53 14.55 -3.16
CA ASP A 162 10.71 13.98 -3.81
C ASP A 162 10.95 12.53 -3.36
N ASP A 163 10.74 12.25 -2.07
CA ASP A 163 10.85 10.88 -1.55
C ASP A 163 9.74 9.96 -2.08
N LEU A 164 8.50 10.47 -2.20
CA LEU A 164 7.42 9.73 -2.85
C LEU A 164 7.72 9.47 -4.34
N GLN A 165 8.33 10.42 -5.04
CA GLN A 165 8.74 10.23 -6.43
C GLN A 165 9.76 9.10 -6.57
N LYS A 166 10.76 9.03 -5.67
CA LYS A 166 11.73 7.92 -5.66
C LYS A 166 11.05 6.57 -5.47
N VAL A 167 10.07 6.49 -4.56
CA VAL A 167 9.27 5.27 -4.34
C VAL A 167 8.48 4.89 -5.59
N ILE A 168 7.86 5.87 -6.27
CA ILE A 168 7.15 5.67 -7.55
C ILE A 168 8.11 5.09 -8.59
N ASP A 169 9.25 5.74 -8.81
CA ASP A 169 10.22 5.33 -9.82
C ASP A 169 10.76 3.92 -9.54
N ALA A 170 10.98 3.59 -8.26
CA ALA A 170 11.38 2.26 -7.83
C ALA A 170 10.28 1.22 -8.08
N LEU A 171 9.02 1.52 -7.74
CA LEU A 171 7.89 0.62 -7.96
C LEU A 171 7.69 0.32 -9.45
N LEU A 172 7.73 1.36 -10.30
CA LEU A 172 7.59 1.21 -11.74
C LEU A 172 8.71 0.36 -12.34
N ARG A 173 9.96 0.54 -11.86
CA ARG A 173 11.11 -0.28 -12.28
C ARG A 173 10.89 -1.76 -11.99
N ILE A 174 10.54 -2.10 -10.74
CA ILE A 174 10.29 -3.51 -10.34
C ILE A 174 9.11 -4.11 -11.11
N THR A 175 8.15 -3.28 -11.52
CA THR A 175 6.97 -3.73 -12.30
C THR A 175 7.32 -4.12 -13.74
N HIS A 176 8.44 -3.60 -14.27
CA HIS A 176 8.89 -3.89 -15.62
C HIS A 176 9.97 -4.97 -15.71
N ASP A 177 10.69 -5.22 -14.62
CA ASP A 177 11.70 -6.29 -14.47
C ASP A 177 11.05 -7.68 -14.37
#